data_AF-A0A355TX39-F1
#
_entry.id   AF-A0A355TX39-F1
#
_cell.length_a   1.000
_cell.length_b   1.000
_cell.length_c   1.000
_cell.angle_alpha   90.00
_cell.angle_beta   90.00
_cell.angle_gamma   90.00
#
_symmetry.space_group_name_H-M   'P 1'
#
loop_
_entity.id
_entity.type
_entity.pdbx_description
1 polymer ?
#
loop_
_entity_poly.entity_id
_entity_poly.type
_entity_poly.pdbx_seq_one_letter_code
_entity_poly.pdbx_strand_id
1 'polypeptide(L)'
;YKGILYSLLGRIVIADDLNCATAIAKKYSYRFKIVTLDGQVVNAGGSLTGGSLNRNTGLLSRASEIEELKKQTDKLQQMAKNAEENKLRISQECASFEAELLGIRADISSNQQELARLLAEKRACENELNNSRLMLENSVREIEDCHKRISSLSDSRSQAREQLAELNVRIAKAEEKVNAVTGNRAELTEKREELSMLLQNIRLEIVSSQKDVDVLNSEIVFAQNSGSDNDERKAELKAQIEIINSRINASISKIEKYNSDIEELTAKQSELNSDINKIVQQRSEYEKRTVEIRSFERDKTHERETSGQELARLEE
;
A
#
# COMPACT_ATOMS: atom_id res chain seq x y z
N TYR A 1 29.04 -56.52 40.96
CA TYR A 1 28.11 -56.72 42.10
C TYR A 1 27.47 -58.12 42.19
N LYS A 2 27.46 -58.97 41.15
CA LYS A 2 26.80 -60.30 41.19
C LYS A 2 27.18 -61.17 42.39
N GLY A 3 28.48 -61.32 42.71
CA GLY A 3 28.92 -62.15 43.84
C GLY A 3 28.42 -61.68 45.22
N ILE A 4 28.35 -60.36 45.44
CA ILE A 4 27.81 -59.76 46.67
C ILE A 4 26.29 -59.95 46.74
N LEU A 5 25.60 -59.79 45.62
CA LEU A 5 24.15 -59.99 45.50
C LEU A 5 23.75 -61.44 45.83
N TYR A 6 24.48 -62.43 45.29
CA TYR A 6 24.26 -63.84 45.61
C TYR A 6 24.60 -64.18 47.06
N SER A 7 25.62 -63.56 47.65
CA SER A 7 25.96 -63.75 49.06
C SER A 7 24.86 -63.24 50.01
N LEU A 8 24.30 -62.06 49.71
CA LEU A 8 23.31 -61.41 50.58
C LEU A 8 21.87 -61.90 50.34
N LEU A 9 21.49 -62.16 49.08
CA LEU A 9 20.12 -62.46 48.70
C LEU A 9 19.93 -63.88 48.13
N GLY A 10 21.00 -64.58 47.76
CA GLY A 10 20.92 -65.88 47.07
C GLY A 10 20.41 -67.04 47.93
N ARG A 11 20.22 -66.84 49.24
CA ARG A 11 19.60 -67.81 50.17
C ARG A 11 18.26 -67.32 50.73
N ILE A 12 17.68 -66.31 50.09
CA ILE A 12 16.41 -65.70 50.48
C ILE A 12 15.36 -66.01 49.42
N VAL A 13 14.22 -66.54 49.84
CA VAL A 13 13.05 -66.79 48.99
C VAL A 13 12.00 -65.74 49.31
N ILE A 14 11.33 -65.21 48.28
CA ILE A 14 10.22 -64.27 48.44
C ILE A 14 8.90 -65.02 48.34
N ALA A 15 7.98 -64.77 49.26
CA ALA A 15 6.63 -65.31 49.26
C ALA A 15 5.60 -64.18 49.27
N ASP A 16 4.39 -64.43 48.78
CA ASP A 16 3.36 -63.38 48.75
C ASP A 16 2.90 -63.02 50.18
N ASP A 17 2.62 -64.04 51.01
CA ASP A 17 2.13 -63.88 52.39
C ASP A 17 2.76 -64.87 53.38
N LEU A 18 2.42 -64.73 54.67
CA LEU A 18 3.01 -65.53 55.76
C LEU A 18 2.63 -67.01 55.71
N ASN A 19 1.43 -67.32 55.21
CA ASN A 19 0.96 -68.70 55.10
C ASN A 19 1.76 -69.42 54.02
N CYS A 20 1.95 -68.76 52.88
CA CYS A 20 2.83 -69.19 51.80
C CYS A 20 4.27 -69.36 52.32
N ALA A 21 4.79 -68.37 53.05
CA ALA A 21 6.14 -68.44 53.62
C ALA A 21 6.31 -69.64 54.57
N THR A 22 5.34 -69.90 55.43
CA THR A 22 5.38 -71.00 56.41
C THR A 22 5.26 -72.38 55.73
N ALA A 23 4.41 -72.49 54.70
CA ALA A 23 4.26 -73.71 53.92
C ALA A 23 5.56 -74.08 53.19
N ILE A 24 6.20 -73.10 52.55
CA ILE A 24 7.51 -73.27 51.89
C ILE A 24 8.58 -73.65 52.93
N ALA A 25 8.60 -72.97 54.08
CA ALA A 25 9.56 -73.25 55.14
C ALA A 25 9.47 -74.70 55.64
N LYS A 26 8.26 -75.19 55.93
CA LYS A 26 8.02 -76.58 56.36
C LYS A 26 8.45 -77.60 55.31
N LYS A 27 8.05 -77.37 54.04
CA LYS A 27 8.34 -78.28 52.92
C LYS A 27 9.84 -78.54 52.74
N TYR A 28 10.66 -77.52 52.97
CA TYR A 28 12.12 -77.62 52.84
C TYR A 28 12.86 -77.65 54.19
N SER A 29 12.17 -78.09 55.25
CA SER A 29 12.75 -78.29 56.59
C SER A 29 13.49 -77.06 57.13
N TYR A 30 12.95 -75.86 56.87
CA TYR A 30 13.43 -74.58 57.37
C TYR A 30 14.90 -74.28 57.04
N ARG A 31 15.37 -74.70 55.85
CA ARG A 31 16.78 -74.55 55.43
C ARG A 31 17.16 -73.18 54.90
N PHE A 32 16.19 -72.36 54.51
CA PHE A 32 16.42 -71.05 53.87
C PHE A 32 15.54 -69.98 54.50
N LYS A 33 15.97 -68.72 54.39
CA LYS A 33 15.22 -67.56 54.89
C LYS A 33 14.13 -67.19 53.88
N ILE A 34 12.91 -66.96 54.33
CA ILE A 34 11.78 -66.57 53.48
C ILE A 34 11.24 -65.23 53.97
N VAL A 35 11.01 -64.29 53.04
CA VAL A 35 10.51 -62.94 53.33
C VAL A 35 9.23 -62.73 52.55
N THR A 36 8.17 -62.24 53.19
CA THR A 36 6.91 -61.91 52.53
C THR A 36 6.97 -60.53 51.84
N LEU A 37 6.08 -60.26 50.88
CA LEU A 37 5.98 -58.93 50.26
C LEU A 37 5.67 -57.83 51.29
N ASP A 38 4.92 -58.16 52.33
CA ASP A 38 4.61 -57.27 53.46
C ASP A 38 5.76 -57.15 54.49
N GLY A 39 6.91 -57.76 54.22
CA GLY A 39 8.13 -57.62 55.02
C GLY A 39 8.22 -58.52 56.26
N GLN A 40 7.34 -59.50 56.42
CA GLN A 40 7.43 -60.51 57.48
C GLN A 40 8.46 -61.57 57.11
N VAL A 41 9.16 -62.13 58.10
CA VAL A 41 10.31 -63.00 57.84
C VAL A 41 10.23 -64.31 58.60
N VAL A 42 10.38 -65.41 57.87
CA VAL A 42 10.61 -66.76 58.40
C VAL A 42 12.09 -67.10 58.23
N ASN A 43 12.83 -67.23 59.33
CA ASN A 43 14.27 -67.52 59.26
C ASN A 43 14.54 -69.02 59.09
N ALA A 44 15.75 -69.33 58.60
CA ALA A 44 16.26 -70.69 58.65
C ALA A 44 16.32 -71.17 60.12
N GLY A 45 15.81 -72.37 60.41
CA GLY A 45 15.60 -72.87 61.77
C GLY A 45 14.22 -72.60 62.38
N GLY A 46 13.31 -71.97 61.64
CA GLY A 46 11.87 -71.93 61.97
C GLY A 46 11.41 -70.81 62.91
N SER A 47 12.28 -69.87 63.25
CA SER A 47 11.86 -68.67 63.98
C SER A 47 11.09 -67.72 63.06
N LEU A 48 9.92 -67.30 63.53
CA LEU A 48 9.05 -66.33 62.89
C LEU A 48 9.31 -64.95 63.51
N THR A 49 9.66 -63.99 62.67
CA THR A 49 9.75 -62.58 63.06
C THR A 49 8.57 -61.86 62.42
N GLY A 50 7.57 -61.57 63.25
CA GLY A 50 6.35 -60.85 62.88
C GLY A 50 5.87 -60.01 64.06
N GLY A 51 5.93 -58.70 63.91
CA GLY A 51 5.43 -57.70 64.85
C GLY A 51 4.99 -56.47 64.08
N SER A 52 4.43 -55.47 64.78
CA SER A 52 4.01 -54.20 64.17
C SER A 52 5.17 -53.61 63.36
N LEU A 53 5.04 -53.60 62.03
CA LEU A 53 6.02 -52.98 61.15
C LEU A 53 6.24 -51.54 61.60
N ASN A 54 7.39 -51.25 62.21
CA ASN A 54 7.89 -49.89 62.22
C ASN A 54 8.06 -49.53 60.75
N ARG A 55 7.16 -48.70 60.23
CA ARG A 55 7.18 -48.09 58.89
C ARG A 55 8.39 -47.15 58.74
N ASN A 56 9.60 -47.59 59.08
CA ASN A 56 10.81 -46.96 58.59
C ASN A 56 10.94 -47.41 57.13
N THR A 57 10.25 -46.67 56.27
CA THR A 57 10.41 -46.65 54.82
C THR A 57 11.90 -46.78 54.50
N GLY A 58 12.26 -47.91 53.89
CA GLY A 58 13.65 -48.35 53.79
C GLY A 58 14.54 -47.39 53.02
N LEU A 59 15.85 -47.48 53.22
CA LEU A 59 16.86 -46.74 52.45
C LEU A 59 16.66 -46.87 50.93
N LEU A 60 16.05 -47.97 50.46
CA LEU A 60 15.67 -48.22 49.06
C LEU A 60 14.53 -47.33 48.55
N SER A 61 13.51 -47.02 49.38
CA SER A 61 12.43 -46.11 48.98
C SER A 61 12.92 -44.68 48.90
N ARG A 62 13.80 -44.26 49.83
CA ARG A 62 14.49 -42.95 49.76
C ARG A 62 15.40 -42.84 48.55
N ALA A 63 16.13 -43.91 48.21
CA ALA A 63 16.96 -43.93 47.00
C ALA A 63 16.12 -43.75 45.71
N SER A 64 14.95 -44.42 45.65
CA SER A 64 14.01 -44.28 44.52
C SER A 64 13.38 -42.88 44.46
N GLU A 65 12.99 -42.32 45.61
CA GLU A 65 12.45 -40.96 45.73
C GLU A 65 13.48 -39.90 45.32
N ILE A 66 14.75 -40.05 45.72
CA ILE A 66 15.85 -39.18 45.29
C ILE A 66 16.04 -39.25 43.77
N GLU A 67 15.96 -40.44 43.17
CA GLU A 67 16.11 -40.61 41.73
C GLU A 67 14.95 -39.98 40.95
N GLU A 68 13.73 -40.08 41.48
CA GLU A 68 12.54 -39.43 40.92
C GLU A 68 12.60 -37.90 41.04
N LEU A 69 13.00 -37.38 42.21
CA LEU A 69 13.22 -35.94 42.42
C LEU A 69 14.34 -35.38 41.54
N LYS A 70 15.41 -36.15 41.30
CA LYS A 70 16.46 -35.76 40.34
C LYS A 70 15.91 -35.63 38.92
N LYS A 71 15.16 -36.63 38.45
CA LYS A 71 14.49 -36.55 37.13
C LYS A 71 13.55 -35.36 37.02
N GLN A 72 12.79 -35.05 38.08
CA GLN A 72 11.93 -33.88 38.12
C GLN A 72 12.74 -32.57 38.11
N THR A 73 13.84 -32.50 38.84
CA THR A 73 14.72 -31.33 38.89
C THR A 73 15.36 -31.06 37.52
N ASP A 74 15.87 -32.10 36.87
CA ASP A 74 16.45 -31.99 35.52
C ASP A 74 15.41 -31.51 34.51
N LYS A 75 14.18 -32.05 34.59
CA LYS A 75 13.06 -31.61 33.76
C LYS A 75 12.73 -30.14 33.99
N LEU A 76 12.65 -29.70 35.24
CA LEU A 76 12.37 -28.30 35.59
C LEU A 76 13.50 -27.37 35.16
N GLN A 77 14.77 -27.76 35.29
CA GLN A 77 15.90 -27.00 34.78
C GLN A 77 15.85 -26.85 33.26
N GLN A 78 15.53 -27.93 32.54
CA GLN A 78 15.38 -27.86 31.09
C GLN A 78 14.22 -26.94 30.67
N MET A 79 13.10 -27.02 31.38
CA MET A 79 11.95 -26.12 31.15
C MET A 79 12.31 -24.66 31.45
N ALA A 80 13.03 -24.39 32.53
CA ALA A 80 13.48 -23.04 32.89
C ALA A 80 14.43 -22.48 31.82
N LYS A 81 15.40 -23.29 31.35
CA LYS A 81 16.33 -22.90 30.30
C LYS A 81 15.60 -22.59 28.99
N ASN A 82 14.66 -23.44 28.57
CA ASN A 82 13.84 -23.20 27.38
C ASN A 82 12.98 -21.93 27.52
N ALA A 83 12.47 -21.65 28.73
CA ALA A 83 11.70 -20.44 28.99
C ALA A 83 12.59 -19.17 28.93
N GLU A 84 13.81 -19.23 29.46
CA GLU A 84 14.80 -18.15 29.39
C GLU A 84 15.19 -17.86 27.93
N GLU A 85 15.47 -18.90 27.13
CA GLU A 85 15.79 -18.78 25.70
C GLU A 85 14.61 -18.18 24.90
N ASN A 86 13.38 -18.63 25.18
CA ASN A 86 12.19 -18.07 24.55
C ASN A 86 11.95 -16.61 24.95
N LYS A 87 12.15 -16.25 26.22
CA LYS A 87 12.04 -14.87 26.70
C LYS A 87 13.03 -13.97 25.98
N LEU A 88 14.29 -14.42 25.84
CA LEU A 88 15.32 -13.65 25.14
C LEU A 88 14.94 -13.44 23.67
N ARG A 89 14.49 -14.51 22.99
CA ARG A 89 14.04 -14.44 21.59
C ARG A 89 12.88 -13.47 21.41
N ILE A 90 11.83 -13.58 22.22
CA ILE A 90 10.67 -12.68 22.17
C ILE A 90 11.08 -11.24 22.48
N SER A 91 12.00 -11.02 23.43
CA SER A 91 12.50 -9.67 23.73
C SER A 91 13.25 -9.04 22.55
N GLN A 92 14.00 -9.83 21.79
CA GLN A 92 14.68 -9.37 20.57
C GLN A 92 13.68 -9.05 19.46
N GLU A 93 12.69 -9.91 19.25
CA GLU A 93 11.60 -9.69 18.29
C GLU A 93 10.78 -8.42 18.65
N CYS A 94 10.47 -8.19 19.93
CA CYS A 94 9.81 -6.96 20.37
C CYS A 94 10.65 -5.72 20.08
N ALA A 95 11.96 -5.77 20.35
CA ALA A 95 12.85 -4.64 20.10
C ALA A 95 12.97 -4.33 18.60
N SER A 96 12.99 -5.33 17.72
CA SER A 96 12.97 -5.10 16.27
C SER A 96 11.66 -4.45 15.82
N PHE A 97 10.51 -4.92 16.32
CA PHE A 97 9.22 -4.33 15.97
C PHE A 97 9.07 -2.90 16.50
N GLU A 98 9.60 -2.58 17.69
CA GLU A 98 9.62 -1.21 18.20
C GLU A 98 10.44 -0.27 17.31
N ALA A 99 11.60 -0.73 16.82
CA ALA A 99 12.44 0.04 15.91
C ALA A 99 11.75 0.29 14.56
N GLU A 100 11.13 -0.75 13.99
CA GLU A 100 10.33 -0.63 12.75
C GLU A 100 9.17 0.35 12.92
N LEU A 101 8.43 0.25 14.02
CA LEU A 101 7.29 1.12 14.32
C LEU A 101 7.73 2.58 14.48
N LEU A 102 8.90 2.83 15.05
CA LEU A 102 9.47 4.17 15.17
C LEU A 102 9.88 4.73 13.80
N GLY A 103 10.46 3.90 12.93
CA GLY A 103 10.75 4.27 11.54
C GLY A 103 9.50 4.65 10.77
N ILE A 104 8.46 3.81 10.81
CA ILE A 104 7.17 4.07 10.15
C ILE A 104 6.53 5.37 10.66
N ARG A 105 6.61 5.65 11.96
CA ARG A 105 6.09 6.91 12.53
C ARG A 105 6.83 8.13 12.01
N ALA A 106 8.15 8.05 11.84
CA ALA A 106 8.93 9.14 11.26
C ALA A 106 8.54 9.38 9.79
N ASP A 107 8.37 8.30 9.01
CA ASP A 107 7.94 8.39 7.61
C ASP A 107 6.54 9.01 7.48
N ILE A 108 5.59 8.62 8.33
CA ILE A 108 4.25 9.23 8.36
C ILE A 108 4.33 10.73 8.62
N SER A 109 5.12 11.15 9.60
CA SER A 109 5.31 12.57 9.93
C SER A 109 5.90 13.35 8.76
N SER A 110 6.94 12.80 8.11
CA SER A 110 7.56 13.44 6.94
C SER A 110 6.58 13.58 5.78
N ASN A 111 5.81 12.53 5.49
CA ASN A 111 4.83 12.54 4.42
C ASN A 111 3.68 13.52 4.70
N GLN A 112 3.26 13.68 5.96
CA GLN A 112 2.25 14.67 6.34
C GLN A 112 2.75 16.11 6.12
N GLN A 113 4.02 16.39 6.44
CA GLN A 113 4.62 17.70 6.19
C GLN A 113 4.73 18.00 4.69
N GLU A 114 5.15 17.01 3.90
CA GLU A 114 5.21 17.16 2.45
C GLU A 114 3.84 17.37 1.82
N LEU A 115 2.81 16.64 2.26
CA LEU A 115 1.44 16.85 1.82
C LEU A 115 0.95 18.27 2.12
N ALA A 116 1.21 18.78 3.34
CA ALA A 116 0.83 20.13 3.72
C ALA A 116 1.51 21.19 2.83
N ARG A 117 2.80 21.00 2.51
CA ARG A 117 3.55 21.85 1.60
C ARG A 117 2.93 21.86 0.20
N LEU A 118 2.68 20.69 -0.37
CA LEU A 118 2.10 20.54 -1.72
C LEU A 118 0.70 21.16 -1.82
N LEU A 119 -0.12 21.04 -0.76
CA LEU A 119 -1.44 21.67 -0.71
C LEU A 119 -1.36 23.20 -0.68
N ALA A 120 -0.38 23.77 0.02
CA ALA A 120 -0.16 25.22 0.05
C ALA A 120 0.28 25.73 -1.33
N GLU A 121 1.21 25.02 -1.98
CA GLU A 121 1.71 25.34 -3.32
C GLU A 121 0.59 25.27 -4.38
N LYS A 122 -0.24 24.23 -4.32
CA LYS A 122 -1.44 24.11 -5.17
C LYS A 122 -2.36 25.32 -5.03
N ARG A 123 -2.68 25.74 -3.80
CA ARG A 123 -3.55 26.90 -3.56
C ARG A 123 -2.95 28.20 -4.09
N ALA A 124 -1.63 28.38 -3.99
CA ALA A 124 -0.95 29.54 -4.53
C ALA A 124 -1.11 29.60 -6.06
N CYS A 125 -0.85 28.49 -6.76
CA CYS A 125 -1.02 28.40 -8.21
C CYS A 125 -2.49 28.61 -8.65
N GLU A 126 -3.47 28.07 -7.91
CA GLU A 126 -4.89 28.28 -8.20
C GLU A 126 -5.29 29.77 -8.11
N ASN A 127 -4.76 30.49 -7.11
CA ASN A 127 -5.01 31.92 -6.95
C ASN A 127 -4.34 32.74 -8.07
N GLU A 128 -3.10 32.44 -8.42
CA GLU A 128 -2.40 33.10 -9.54
C GLU A 128 -3.15 32.89 -10.87
N LEU A 129 -3.58 31.66 -11.15
CA LEU A 129 -4.36 31.36 -12.36
C LEU A 129 -5.67 32.16 -12.41
N ASN A 130 -6.37 32.28 -11.28
CA ASN A 130 -7.62 33.03 -11.22
C ASN A 130 -7.37 34.53 -11.46
N ASN A 131 -6.32 35.09 -10.87
CA ASN A 131 -5.93 36.49 -11.10
C ASN A 131 -5.57 36.74 -12.56
N SER A 132 -4.78 35.86 -13.20
CA SER A 132 -4.43 35.99 -14.61
C SER A 132 -5.66 35.89 -15.52
N ARG A 133 -6.64 35.05 -15.19
CA ARG A 133 -7.90 34.96 -15.95
C ARG A 133 -8.70 36.26 -15.88
N LEU A 134 -8.82 36.86 -14.70
CA LEU A 134 -9.51 38.14 -14.52
C LEU A 134 -8.82 39.27 -15.28
N MET A 135 -7.48 39.31 -15.26
CA MET A 135 -6.70 40.29 -16.03
C MET A 135 -6.93 40.13 -17.53
N LEU A 136 -6.90 38.90 -18.05
CA LEU A 136 -7.15 38.63 -19.46
C LEU A 136 -8.57 39.05 -19.87
N GLU A 137 -9.58 38.74 -19.06
CA GLU A 137 -10.97 39.12 -19.34
C GLU A 137 -11.13 40.64 -19.41
N ASN A 138 -10.48 41.38 -18.51
CA ASN A 138 -10.48 42.84 -18.54
C ASN A 138 -9.80 43.38 -19.80
N SER A 139 -8.61 42.87 -20.17
CA SER A 139 -7.91 43.32 -21.38
C SER A 139 -8.70 43.03 -22.65
N VAL A 140 -9.42 41.90 -22.73
CA VAL A 140 -10.29 41.60 -23.87
C VAL A 140 -11.41 42.63 -23.99
N ARG A 141 -12.06 42.99 -22.87
CA ARG A 141 -13.11 44.03 -22.87
C ARG A 141 -12.57 45.39 -23.29
N GLU A 142 -11.39 45.78 -22.80
CA GLU A 142 -10.73 47.02 -23.20
C GLU A 142 -10.45 47.06 -24.71
N ILE A 143 -9.95 45.96 -25.27
CA ILE A 143 -9.72 45.85 -26.72
C ILE A 143 -11.03 46.00 -27.51
N GLU A 144 -12.11 45.36 -27.06
CA GLU A 144 -13.42 45.50 -27.71
C GLU A 144 -13.94 46.95 -27.69
N ASP A 145 -13.78 47.64 -26.57
CA ASP A 145 -14.22 49.03 -26.44
C ASP A 145 -13.35 50.00 -27.26
N CYS A 146 -12.04 49.77 -27.33
CA CYS A 146 -11.14 50.49 -28.23
C CYS A 146 -11.55 50.30 -29.70
N HIS A 147 -11.87 49.08 -30.12
CA HIS A 147 -12.35 48.83 -31.50
C HIS A 147 -13.65 49.57 -31.81
N LYS A 148 -14.62 49.57 -30.89
CA LYS A 148 -15.87 50.35 -31.06
C LYS A 148 -15.58 51.84 -31.20
N ARG A 149 -14.66 52.37 -30.41
CA ARG A 149 -14.25 53.79 -30.45
C ARG A 149 -13.55 54.13 -31.77
N ILE A 150 -12.69 53.26 -32.28
CA ILE A 150 -12.01 53.44 -33.57
C ILE A 150 -13.04 53.46 -34.70
N SER A 151 -14.02 52.55 -34.68
CA SER A 151 -15.08 52.52 -35.70
C SER A 151 -15.86 53.84 -35.74
N SER A 152 -16.32 54.34 -34.58
CA SER A 152 -17.10 55.58 -34.52
C SER A 152 -16.31 56.82 -34.93
N LEU A 153 -15.02 56.89 -34.57
CA LEU A 153 -14.12 57.96 -35.00
C LEU A 153 -13.83 57.89 -36.50
N SER A 154 -13.67 56.69 -37.06
CA SER A 154 -13.47 56.48 -38.49
C SER A 154 -14.68 56.97 -39.29
N ASP A 155 -15.90 56.63 -38.85
CA ASP A 155 -17.13 57.09 -39.48
C ASP A 155 -17.27 58.61 -39.43
N SER A 156 -17.03 59.20 -38.25
CA SER A 156 -17.04 60.66 -38.07
C SER A 156 -16.02 61.35 -38.99
N ARG A 157 -14.81 60.77 -39.13
CA ARG A 157 -13.77 61.28 -40.04
C ARG A 157 -14.22 61.22 -41.50
N SER A 158 -14.91 60.15 -41.90
CA SER A 158 -15.43 60.01 -43.26
C SER A 158 -16.49 61.08 -43.56
N GLN A 159 -17.43 61.29 -42.65
CA GLN A 159 -18.46 62.32 -42.78
C GLN A 159 -17.86 63.74 -42.87
N ALA A 160 -16.90 64.05 -42.00
CA ALA A 160 -16.20 65.35 -42.03
C ALA A 160 -15.45 65.58 -43.36
N ARG A 161 -14.84 64.53 -43.94
CA ARG A 161 -14.18 64.62 -45.25
C ARG A 161 -15.16 64.89 -46.38
N GLU A 162 -16.33 64.25 -46.36
CA GLU A 162 -17.37 64.46 -47.36
C GLU A 162 -17.91 65.90 -47.30
N GLN A 163 -18.19 66.41 -46.09
CA GLN A 163 -18.60 67.79 -45.88
C GLN A 163 -17.53 68.79 -46.37
N LEU A 164 -16.26 68.52 -46.10
CA LEU A 164 -15.15 69.35 -46.56
C LEU A 164 -15.06 69.38 -48.09
N ALA A 165 -15.24 68.23 -48.75
CA ALA A 165 -15.28 68.16 -50.22
C ALA A 165 -16.46 68.97 -50.78
N GLU A 166 -17.64 68.87 -50.19
CA GLU A 166 -18.82 69.64 -50.62
C GLU A 166 -18.60 71.15 -50.46
N LEU A 167 -18.04 71.59 -49.32
CA LEU A 167 -17.72 72.99 -49.07
C LEU A 167 -16.71 73.54 -50.07
N ASN A 168 -15.67 72.77 -50.41
CA ASN A 168 -14.70 73.18 -51.44
C ASN A 168 -15.36 73.38 -52.81
N VAL A 169 -16.29 72.50 -53.20
CA VAL A 169 -17.06 72.67 -54.45
C VAL A 169 -17.92 73.93 -54.40
N ARG A 170 -18.57 74.22 -53.26
CA ARG A 170 -19.38 75.43 -53.08
C ARG A 170 -18.51 76.70 -53.12
N ILE A 171 -17.33 76.68 -52.51
CA ILE A 171 -16.36 77.79 -52.55
C ILE A 171 -15.93 78.05 -53.99
N ALA A 172 -15.51 77.02 -54.73
CA ALA A 172 -15.09 77.16 -56.12
C ALA A 172 -16.20 77.76 -57.01
N LYS A 173 -17.46 77.31 -56.84
CA LYS A 173 -18.62 77.89 -57.53
C LYS A 173 -18.88 79.36 -57.13
N ALA A 174 -18.66 79.71 -55.87
CA ALA A 174 -18.79 81.08 -55.41
C ALA A 174 -17.69 81.98 -56.00
N GLU A 175 -16.45 81.51 -56.06
CA GLU A 175 -15.33 82.20 -56.71
C GLU A 175 -15.58 82.42 -58.20
N GLU A 176 -16.12 81.41 -58.90
CA GLU A 176 -16.50 81.53 -60.31
C GLU A 176 -17.59 82.61 -60.52
N LYS A 177 -18.61 82.64 -59.65
CA LYS A 177 -19.66 83.68 -59.66
C LYS A 177 -19.12 85.06 -59.32
N VAL A 178 -18.20 85.18 -58.36
CA VAL A 178 -17.54 86.45 -58.01
C VAL A 178 -16.74 86.99 -59.19
N ASN A 179 -16.00 86.12 -59.88
CA ASN A 179 -15.25 86.49 -61.08
C ASN A 179 -16.18 86.88 -62.24
N ALA A 180 -17.35 86.24 -62.36
CA ALA A 180 -18.36 86.58 -63.37
C ALA A 180 -19.16 87.86 -63.04
N VAL A 181 -19.27 88.22 -61.75
CA VAL A 181 -20.08 89.34 -61.25
C VAL A 181 -19.17 90.30 -60.48
N THR A 182 -18.29 91.00 -61.18
CA THR A 182 -17.55 92.16 -60.66
C THR A 182 -18.51 93.33 -60.46
N GLY A 183 -19.34 93.26 -59.40
CA GLY A 183 -20.31 94.29 -59.03
C GLY A 183 -20.71 94.33 -57.55
N ASN A 184 -20.54 93.26 -56.75
CA ASN A 184 -20.90 93.29 -55.32
C ASN A 184 -19.90 92.52 -54.44
N ARG A 185 -18.71 93.13 -54.29
CA ARG A 185 -17.49 92.47 -53.79
C ARG A 185 -17.42 92.31 -52.26
N ALA A 186 -18.13 93.10 -51.46
CA ALA A 186 -17.98 93.12 -50.00
C ALA A 186 -18.61 91.90 -49.29
N GLU A 187 -19.91 91.63 -49.49
CA GLU A 187 -20.63 90.51 -48.83
C GLU A 187 -20.08 89.13 -49.22
N LEU A 188 -19.57 88.99 -50.45
CA LEU A 188 -18.98 87.74 -50.93
C LEU A 188 -17.57 87.51 -50.36
N THR A 189 -16.86 88.58 -49.97
CA THR A 189 -15.54 88.44 -49.32
C THR A 189 -15.69 88.01 -47.86
N GLU A 190 -16.70 88.54 -47.16
CA GLU A 190 -17.01 88.17 -45.77
C GLU A 190 -17.41 86.69 -45.65
N LYS A 191 -18.30 86.20 -46.54
CA LYS A 191 -18.66 84.77 -46.59
C LYS A 191 -17.46 83.86 -46.91
N ARG A 192 -16.50 84.34 -47.71
CA ARG A 192 -15.27 83.59 -47.98
C ARG A 192 -14.39 83.48 -46.73
N GLU A 193 -14.26 84.56 -45.97
CA GLU A 193 -13.48 84.57 -44.73
C GLU A 193 -14.11 83.68 -43.65
N GLU A 194 -15.43 83.70 -43.49
CA GLU A 194 -16.14 82.77 -42.60
C GLU A 194 -15.91 81.30 -42.99
N LEU A 195 -16.07 80.96 -44.27
CA LEU A 195 -15.85 79.60 -44.75
C LEU A 195 -14.39 79.16 -44.61
N SER A 196 -13.45 80.08 -44.79
CA SER A 196 -12.02 79.80 -44.59
C SER A 196 -11.68 79.54 -43.13
N MET A 197 -12.31 80.26 -42.19
CA MET A 197 -12.15 79.99 -40.75
C MET A 197 -12.76 78.65 -40.34
N LEU A 198 -13.94 78.31 -40.86
CA LEU A 198 -14.57 77.00 -40.65
C LEU A 198 -13.69 75.86 -41.17
N LEU A 199 -13.11 76.01 -42.36
CA LEU A 199 -12.17 75.04 -42.93
C LEU A 199 -10.94 74.83 -42.03
N GLN A 200 -10.41 75.92 -41.47
CA GLN A 200 -9.23 75.88 -40.61
C GLN A 200 -9.53 75.16 -39.28
N ASN A 201 -10.72 75.39 -38.70
CA ASN A 201 -11.16 74.69 -37.49
C ASN A 201 -11.36 73.18 -37.74
N ILE A 202 -12.02 72.81 -38.85
CA ILE A 202 -12.18 71.39 -39.22
C ILE A 202 -10.83 70.71 -39.47
N ARG A 203 -9.86 71.42 -40.07
CA ARG A 203 -8.49 70.91 -40.22
C ARG A 203 -7.82 70.62 -38.88
N LEU A 204 -8.00 71.49 -37.89
CA LEU A 204 -7.46 71.29 -36.54
C LEU A 204 -8.10 70.07 -35.87
N GLU A 205 -9.42 69.89 -36.01
CA GLU A 205 -10.12 68.70 -35.49
C GLU A 205 -9.63 67.40 -36.13
N ILE A 206 -9.40 67.40 -37.45
CA ILE A 206 -8.83 66.22 -38.14
C ILE A 206 -7.45 65.89 -37.59
N VAL A 207 -6.60 66.89 -37.36
CA VAL A 207 -5.24 66.68 -36.82
C VAL A 207 -5.29 66.19 -35.38
N SER A 208 -6.19 66.72 -34.53
CA SER A 208 -6.35 66.22 -33.16
C SER A 208 -6.87 64.78 -33.15
N SER A 209 -7.90 64.47 -33.94
CA SER A 209 -8.42 63.10 -34.03
C SER A 209 -7.39 62.13 -34.61
N GLN A 210 -6.54 62.56 -35.53
CA GLN A 210 -5.43 61.72 -36.02
C GLN A 210 -4.43 61.43 -34.91
N LYS A 211 -4.09 62.44 -34.09
CA LYS A 211 -3.18 62.26 -32.96
C LYS A 211 -3.77 61.33 -31.89
N ASP A 212 -5.07 61.42 -31.62
CA ASP A 212 -5.77 60.51 -30.72
C ASP A 212 -5.77 59.06 -31.26
N VAL A 213 -5.97 58.89 -32.57
CA VAL A 213 -5.85 57.59 -33.24
C VAL A 213 -4.43 57.03 -33.12
N ASP A 214 -3.40 57.86 -33.29
CA ASP A 214 -2.01 57.43 -33.18
C ASP A 214 -1.66 57.00 -31.73
N VAL A 215 -2.17 57.71 -30.72
CA VAL A 215 -2.04 57.34 -29.30
C VAL A 215 -2.74 56.01 -29.03
N LEU A 216 -4.00 55.85 -29.46
CA LEU A 216 -4.75 54.61 -29.28
C LEU A 216 -4.10 53.43 -30.03
N ASN A 217 -3.52 53.66 -31.21
CA ASN A 217 -2.75 52.63 -31.92
C ASN A 217 -1.52 52.22 -31.12
N SER A 218 -0.82 53.16 -30.48
CA SER A 218 0.32 52.82 -29.62
C SER A 218 -0.09 52.03 -28.38
N GLU A 219 -1.27 52.33 -27.81
CA GLU A 219 -1.86 51.56 -26.71
C GLU A 219 -2.30 50.15 -27.16
N ILE A 220 -2.87 50.01 -28.37
CA ILE A 220 -3.19 48.71 -28.97
C ILE A 220 -1.93 47.89 -29.19
N VAL A 221 -0.85 48.47 -29.73
CA VAL A 221 0.43 47.76 -29.91
C VAL A 221 0.99 47.31 -28.56
N PHE A 222 0.89 48.14 -27.53
CA PHE A 222 1.31 47.76 -26.17
C PHE A 222 0.45 46.62 -25.59
N ALA A 223 -0.87 46.68 -25.76
CA ALA A 223 -1.80 45.64 -25.34
C ALA A 223 -1.62 44.34 -26.15
N GLN A 224 -1.31 44.43 -27.45
CA GLN A 224 -1.02 43.28 -28.31
C GLN A 224 0.29 42.60 -27.92
N ASN A 225 1.34 43.37 -27.62
CA ASN A 225 2.60 42.82 -27.14
C ASN A 225 2.42 42.14 -25.78
N SER A 226 1.68 42.78 -24.85
CA SER A 226 1.33 42.17 -23.56
C SER A 226 0.45 40.93 -23.72
N GLY A 227 -0.43 40.90 -24.73
CA GLY A 227 -1.25 39.73 -25.08
C GLY A 227 -0.42 38.59 -25.69
N SER A 228 0.54 38.92 -26.56
CA SER A 228 1.49 37.98 -27.17
C SER A 228 2.36 37.29 -26.11
N ASP A 229 2.90 38.06 -25.16
CA ASP A 229 3.69 37.52 -24.04
C ASP A 229 2.87 36.55 -23.18
N ASN A 230 1.59 36.84 -22.97
CA ASN A 230 0.67 35.97 -22.24
C ASN A 230 0.25 34.72 -23.04
N ASP A 231 0.12 34.82 -24.38
CA ASP A 231 -0.17 33.68 -25.24
C ASP A 231 1.07 32.76 -25.40
N GLU A 232 2.28 33.30 -25.42
CA GLU A 232 3.52 32.52 -25.30
C GLU A 232 3.57 31.78 -23.96
N ARG A 233 3.22 32.45 -22.85
CA ARG A 233 3.12 31.82 -21.53
C ARG A 233 2.09 30.69 -21.49
N LYS A 234 0.97 30.86 -22.18
CA LYS A 234 -0.09 29.85 -22.31
C LYS A 234 0.32 28.70 -23.23
N ALA A 235 1.07 28.95 -24.30
CA ALA A 235 1.63 27.92 -25.17
C ALA A 235 2.67 27.08 -24.42
N GLU A 236 3.50 27.73 -23.60
CA GLU A 236 4.47 27.08 -22.72
C GLU A 236 3.76 26.18 -21.68
N LEU A 237 2.69 26.68 -21.05
CA LEU A 237 1.85 25.88 -20.15
C LEU A 237 1.10 24.75 -20.86
N LYS A 238 0.64 24.95 -22.10
CA LYS A 238 0.02 23.89 -22.92
C LYS A 238 1.03 22.80 -23.28
N ALA A 239 2.25 23.16 -23.65
CA ALA A 239 3.33 22.20 -23.91
C ALA A 239 3.66 21.41 -22.63
N GLN A 240 3.68 22.07 -21.47
CA GLN A 240 3.81 21.37 -20.19
C GLN A 240 2.64 20.43 -19.91
N ILE A 241 1.40 20.83 -20.24
CA ILE A 241 0.22 19.96 -20.13
C ILE A 241 0.31 18.78 -21.10
N GLU A 242 0.81 18.93 -22.32
CA GLU A 242 1.05 17.81 -23.24
C GLU A 242 2.15 16.87 -22.74
N ILE A 243 3.21 17.40 -22.14
CA ILE A 243 4.25 16.58 -21.49
C ILE A 243 3.64 15.81 -20.30
N ILE A 244 2.74 16.43 -19.53
CA ILE A 244 2.05 15.76 -18.44
C ILE A 244 1.05 14.72 -18.97
N ASN A 245 0.31 15.03 -20.03
CA ASN A 245 -0.65 14.11 -20.65
C ASN A 245 0.04 12.91 -21.30
N SER A 246 1.19 13.09 -21.93
CA SER A 246 2.00 11.98 -22.43
C SER A 246 2.53 11.09 -21.30
N ARG A 247 2.89 11.67 -20.14
CA ARG A 247 3.23 10.90 -18.92
C ARG A 247 2.01 10.18 -18.33
N ILE A 248 0.83 10.80 -18.36
CA ILE A 248 -0.43 10.17 -17.95
C ILE A 248 -0.76 9.01 -18.88
N ASN A 249 -0.69 9.19 -20.21
CA ASN A 249 -0.95 8.13 -21.18
C ASN A 249 0.07 6.99 -21.07
N ALA A 250 1.34 7.29 -20.80
CA ALA A 250 2.35 6.28 -20.50
C ALA A 250 2.03 5.51 -19.20
N SER A 251 1.41 6.17 -18.22
CA SER A 251 0.96 5.54 -16.98
C SER A 251 -0.32 4.73 -17.18
N ILE A 252 -1.27 5.20 -17.99
CA ILE A 252 -2.47 4.46 -18.40
C ILE A 252 -2.06 3.20 -19.17
N SER A 253 -1.11 3.30 -20.11
CA SER A 253 -0.60 2.13 -20.84
C SER A 253 0.09 1.12 -19.91
N LYS A 254 0.76 1.59 -18.85
CA LYS A 254 1.31 0.70 -17.80
C LYS A 254 0.20 0.06 -16.96
N ILE A 255 -0.85 0.79 -16.64
CA ILE A 255 -2.01 0.28 -15.89
C ILE A 255 -2.77 -0.75 -16.72
N GLU A 256 -2.98 -0.51 -18.01
CA GLU A 256 -3.60 -1.48 -18.94
C GLU A 256 -2.75 -2.74 -19.06
N LYS A 257 -1.42 -2.60 -19.14
CA LYS A 257 -0.50 -3.73 -19.10
C LYS A 257 -0.61 -4.51 -17.79
N TYR A 258 -0.61 -3.82 -16.64
CA TYR A 258 -0.76 -4.48 -15.34
C TYR A 258 -2.14 -5.11 -15.15
N ASN A 259 -3.21 -4.54 -15.70
CA ASN A 259 -4.53 -5.16 -15.68
C ASN A 259 -4.57 -6.42 -16.56
N SER A 260 -3.92 -6.39 -17.73
CA SER A 260 -3.75 -7.58 -18.56
C SER A 260 -2.91 -8.66 -17.86
N ASP A 261 -1.84 -8.27 -17.16
CA ASP A 261 -1.01 -9.19 -16.37
C ASP A 261 -1.81 -9.77 -15.19
N ILE A 262 -2.66 -8.96 -14.54
CA ILE A 262 -3.58 -9.40 -13.48
C ILE A 262 -4.58 -10.40 -14.03
N GLU A 263 -5.24 -10.12 -15.17
CA GLU A 263 -6.17 -11.06 -15.81
C GLU A 263 -5.51 -12.39 -16.19
N GLU A 264 -4.27 -12.35 -16.69
CA GLU A 264 -3.51 -13.55 -17.01
C GLU A 264 -3.14 -14.35 -15.74
N LEU A 265 -2.83 -13.65 -14.65
CA LEU A 265 -2.52 -14.27 -13.35
C LEU A 265 -3.78 -14.80 -12.65
N THR A 266 -4.94 -14.15 -12.73
CA THR A 266 -6.20 -14.72 -12.22
C THR A 266 -6.67 -15.91 -13.04
N ALA A 267 -6.45 -15.90 -14.36
CA ALA A 267 -6.69 -17.07 -15.21
C ALA A 267 -5.79 -18.25 -14.79
N LYS A 268 -4.48 -18.01 -14.62
CA LYS A 268 -3.53 -19.01 -14.10
C LYS A 268 -3.88 -19.47 -12.69
N GLN A 269 -4.34 -18.58 -11.82
CA GLN A 269 -4.76 -18.92 -10.46
C GLN A 269 -6.04 -19.78 -10.44
N SER A 270 -7.00 -19.49 -11.33
CA SER A 270 -8.19 -20.32 -11.54
C SER A 270 -7.83 -21.71 -12.07
N GLU A 271 -6.87 -21.79 -13.00
CA GLU A 271 -6.39 -23.05 -13.57
C GLU A 271 -5.67 -23.90 -12.51
N LEU A 272 -4.76 -23.29 -11.73
CA LEU A 272 -4.09 -23.92 -10.58
C LEU A 272 -5.07 -24.35 -9.50
N ASN A 273 -6.11 -23.56 -9.19
CA ASN A 273 -7.13 -23.97 -8.22
C ASN A 273 -8.00 -25.14 -8.74
N SER A 274 -8.28 -25.17 -10.04
CA SER A 274 -8.91 -26.33 -10.69
C SER A 274 -8.02 -27.58 -10.55
N ASP A 275 -6.72 -27.44 -10.78
CA ASP A 275 -5.79 -28.57 -10.68
C ASP A 275 -5.54 -29.01 -9.23
N ILE A 276 -5.49 -28.09 -8.27
CA ILE A 276 -5.49 -28.40 -6.83
C ILE A 276 -6.75 -29.19 -6.48
N ASN A 277 -7.93 -28.77 -6.95
CA ASN A 277 -9.17 -29.51 -6.71
C ASN A 277 -9.14 -30.92 -7.33
N LYS A 278 -8.59 -31.09 -8.55
CA LYS A 278 -8.38 -32.42 -9.14
C LYS A 278 -7.42 -33.27 -8.31
N ILE A 279 -6.32 -32.70 -7.83
CA ILE A 279 -5.34 -33.40 -6.98
C ILE A 279 -5.95 -33.78 -5.63
N VAL A 280 -6.75 -32.90 -5.02
CA VAL A 280 -7.49 -33.21 -3.78
C VAL A 280 -8.49 -34.34 -4.01
N GLN A 281 -9.18 -34.34 -5.16
CA GLN A 281 -10.13 -35.39 -5.53
C GLN A 281 -9.41 -36.73 -5.77
N GLN A 282 -8.30 -36.74 -6.50
CA GLN A 282 -7.43 -37.91 -6.69
C GLN A 282 -6.84 -38.40 -5.37
N ARG A 283 -6.41 -37.51 -4.48
CA ARG A 283 -5.92 -37.88 -3.14
C ARG A 283 -7.02 -38.55 -2.33
N SER A 284 -8.25 -38.04 -2.37
CA SER A 284 -9.43 -38.66 -1.75
C SER A 284 -9.67 -40.08 -2.31
N GLU A 285 -9.55 -40.26 -3.63
CA GLU A 285 -9.65 -41.59 -4.26
C GLU A 285 -8.51 -42.53 -3.83
N TYR A 286 -7.28 -42.04 -3.78
CA TYR A 286 -6.14 -42.82 -3.29
C TYR A 286 -6.24 -43.14 -1.81
N GLU A 287 -6.75 -42.24 -0.96
CA GLU A 287 -7.02 -42.51 0.45
C GLU A 287 -8.08 -43.60 0.59
N LYS A 288 -9.18 -43.54 -0.17
CA LYS A 288 -10.16 -44.64 -0.23
C LYS A 288 -9.52 -45.95 -0.68
N ARG A 289 -8.72 -45.92 -1.74
CA ARG A 289 -8.04 -47.10 -2.28
C ARG A 289 -6.98 -47.65 -1.32
N THR A 290 -6.35 -46.80 -0.52
CA THR A 290 -5.41 -47.20 0.55
C THR A 290 -6.16 -47.88 1.69
N VAL A 291 -7.35 -47.40 2.04
CA VAL A 291 -8.23 -48.07 3.01
C VAL A 291 -8.66 -49.44 2.47
N GLU A 292 -9.04 -49.53 1.20
CA GLU A 292 -9.41 -50.80 0.53
C GLU A 292 -8.23 -51.80 0.45
N ILE A 293 -7.04 -51.32 0.07
CA ILE A 293 -5.82 -52.15 0.01
C ILE A 293 -5.43 -52.61 1.42
N ARG A 294 -5.58 -51.77 2.45
CA ARG A 294 -5.31 -52.19 3.84
C ARG A 294 -6.31 -53.22 4.35
N SER A 295 -7.58 -53.16 3.93
CA SER A 295 -8.52 -54.27 4.18
C SER A 295 -8.10 -55.53 3.44
N PHE A 296 -7.68 -55.42 2.17
CA PHE A 296 -7.24 -56.57 1.40
C PHE A 296 -5.91 -57.18 1.90
N GLU A 297 -4.96 -56.36 2.37
CA GLU A 297 -3.72 -56.82 3.00
C GLU A 297 -4.01 -57.58 4.29
N ARG A 298 -4.95 -57.09 5.12
CA ARG A 298 -5.42 -57.85 6.29
C ARG A 298 -5.99 -59.20 5.88
N ASP A 299 -6.79 -59.24 4.81
CA ASP A 299 -7.34 -60.50 4.30
C ASP A 299 -6.24 -61.44 3.77
N LYS A 300 -5.24 -60.94 3.04
CA LYS A 300 -4.13 -61.74 2.46
C LYS A 300 -3.07 -62.18 3.46
N THR A 301 -2.78 -61.39 4.49
CA THR A 301 -1.85 -61.84 5.54
C THR A 301 -2.50 -62.84 6.47
N HIS A 302 -3.82 -62.78 6.67
CA HIS A 302 -4.56 -63.88 7.28
C HIS A 302 -4.44 -65.18 6.45
N GLU A 303 -4.43 -65.09 5.11
CA GLU A 303 -4.07 -66.23 4.23
C GLU A 303 -2.59 -66.67 4.33
N ARG A 304 -1.67 -65.76 4.70
CA ARG A 304 -0.24 -66.08 4.83
C ARG A 304 0.14 -66.65 6.19
N GLU A 305 -0.53 -66.22 7.26
CA GLU A 305 -0.50 -66.89 8.56
C GLU A 305 -0.93 -68.35 8.41
N THR A 306 -1.99 -68.60 7.63
CA THR A 306 -2.46 -69.95 7.33
C THR A 306 -1.47 -70.73 6.45
N SER A 307 -0.94 -70.13 5.37
CA SER A 307 0.03 -70.82 4.48
C SER A 307 1.43 -71.02 5.11
N GLY A 308 1.88 -70.13 6.00
CA GLY A 308 3.19 -70.23 6.67
C GLY A 308 3.20 -71.24 7.82
N GLN A 309 2.08 -71.31 8.57
CA GLN A 309 1.77 -72.45 9.44
C GLN A 309 1.78 -73.77 8.66
N GLU A 310 1.53 -73.73 7.34
CA GLU A 310 1.55 -74.91 6.46
C GLU A 310 2.91 -75.24 5.83
N LEU A 311 3.81 -74.27 5.56
CA LEU A 311 5.06 -74.53 4.83
C LEU A 311 6.26 -74.85 5.72
N ALA A 312 6.59 -74.06 6.74
CA ALA A 312 7.73 -74.44 7.59
C ALA A 312 7.32 -75.53 8.62
N ARG A 313 6.04 -75.93 8.61
CA ARG A 313 5.56 -77.32 8.81
C ARG A 313 6.28 -78.37 7.94
N LEU A 314 7.20 -77.97 7.05
CA LEU A 314 8.20 -78.80 6.37
C LEU A 314 9.62 -78.62 6.91
N GLU A 315 9.92 -77.56 7.68
CA GLU A 315 11.13 -77.49 8.54
C GLU A 315 10.82 -77.92 9.99
N GLU A 316 9.60 -78.44 10.21
CA GLU A 316 9.47 -79.69 10.97
C GLU A 316 10.54 -80.70 10.53
#